data_AF-A0A1D6IA56-F1
#
_entry.id   AF-A0A1D6IA56-F1
#
_cell.length_a   1.000
_cell.length_b   1.000
_cell.length_c   1.000
_cell.angle_alpha   90.00
_cell.angle_beta   90.00
_cell.angle_gamma   90.00
#
_symmetry.space_group_name_H-M   'P 1'
#
loop_
_entity.id
_entity.type
_entity.pdbx_description
1 polymer ?
#
loop_
_entity_poly.entity_id
_entity_poly.type
_entity_poly.pdbx_seq_one_letter_code
_entity_poly.pdbx_strand_id
1 'polypeptide(L)' 'MQDLRPTIAVDTHPMLAELLQRCWQKDPALRPTFAEIVDILNSIKEAVRSSVHHKRHSCRSHSGRRRGC' A
#
# COMPACT_ATOMS: atom_id res chain seq x y z
N MET A 1 31.58 11.32 -3.62
CA MET A 1 30.88 10.24 -2.90
C MET A 1 29.54 10.06 -3.59
N GLN A 2 29.28 8.89 -4.16
CA GLN A 2 27.99 8.63 -4.80
C GLN A 2 27.01 8.22 -3.71
N ASP A 3 25.90 8.94 -3.58
CA ASP A 3 24.73 8.50 -2.80
C ASP A 3 24.13 7.27 -3.49
N LEU A 4 24.77 6.11 -3.32
CA LEU A 4 24.37 4.85 -3.94
C LEU A 4 23.17 4.28 -3.18
N ARG A 5 21.97 4.69 -3.60
CA ARG A 5 20.73 3.99 -3.24
C ARG A 5 20.33 3.08 -4.41
N PRO A 6 20.02 1.81 -4.15
CA PRO A 6 19.56 0.92 -5.21
C PRO A 6 18.21 1.40 -5.76
N THR A 7 17.99 1.16 -7.05
CA THR A 7 16.68 1.38 -7.67
C THR A 7 15.68 0.41 -7.05
N ILE A 8 14.54 0.92 -6.59
CA ILE A 8 13.44 0.09 -6.10
C ILE A 8 12.83 -0.63 -7.31
N ALA A 9 12.75 -1.96 -7.24
CA ALA A 9 12.22 -2.77 -8.32
C ALA A 9 10.71 -2.52 -8.52
N VAL A 10 10.25 -2.54 -9.77
CA VAL A 10 8.87 -2.16 -10.16
C VAL A 10 7.82 -3.11 -9.57
N ASP A 11 8.21 -4.34 -9.24
CA ASP A 11 7.38 -5.38 -8.62
C ASP A 11 7.28 -5.26 -7.09
N THR A 12 7.95 -4.26 -6.49
CA THR A 12 7.90 -4.01 -5.05
C THR A 12 6.50 -3.51 -4.66
N HIS A 13 5.96 -4.03 -3.56
CA HIS A 13 4.68 -3.56 -3.01
C HIS A 13 4.70 -2.04 -2.77
N PRO A 14 3.69 -1.27 -3.19
CA PRO A 14 3.73 0.20 -3.19
C PRO A 14 4.01 0.79 -1.79
N MET A 15 3.40 0.23 -0.74
CA MET A 15 3.66 0.67 0.64
C MET A 15 5.11 0.40 1.09
N LEU A 16 5.75 -0.65 0.58
CA LEU A 16 7.15 -0.94 0.89
C LEU A 16 8.07 0.01 0.15
N ALA A 17 7.78 0.32 -1.12
CA ALA A 17 8.51 1.30 -1.90
C ALA A 17 8.47 2.69 -1.23
N GLU A 18 7.29 3.11 -0.75
CA GLU A 18 7.12 4.37 -0.02
C GLU A 18 7.92 4.40 1.28
N LEU A 19 7.89 3.31 2.07
CA LEU A 19 8.69 3.20 3.29
C LEU A 19 10.19 3.34 2.99
N LEU A 20 10.69 2.67 1.95
CA LEU A 20 12.09 2.77 1.54
C LEU A 20 12.49 4.20 1.17
N GLN A 21 11.63 4.92 0.45
CA GLN A 21 11.86 6.33 0.12
C GLN A 21 11.92 7.23 1.37
N ARG A 22 11.08 6.98 2.37
CA ARG A 22 11.10 7.71 3.65
C ARG A 22 12.36 7.38 4.47
N CYS A 23 12.80 6.12 4.47
CA CYS A 23 14.05 5.71 5.11
C CYS A 23 15.30 6.32 4.43
N TRP A 24 15.23 6.60 3.12
CA TRP A 24 16.33 7.18 2.35
C TRP A 24 16.30 8.71 2.25
N GLN A 25 15.48 9.39 3.05
CA GLN A 25 15.50 10.85 3.12
C GLN A 25 16.89 11.38 3.48
N LYS A 26 17.33 12.43 2.78
CA LYS A 26 18.61 13.09 3.08
C LYS A 26 18.58 13.74 4.46
N ASP A 27 17.46 14.37 4.79
CA ASP A 27 17.20 14.94 6.10
C ASP A 27 16.92 13.83 7.12
N PRO A 28 17.74 13.68 8.19
CA PRO A 28 17.50 12.73 9.26
C PRO A 28 16.18 12.97 10.01
N ALA A 29 15.69 14.20 10.10
CA ALA A 29 14.46 14.53 10.83
C ALA A 29 13.20 14.01 10.12
N LEU A 30 13.28 13.79 8.80
CA LEU A 30 12.19 13.24 8.00
C LEU A 30 12.18 11.70 7.98
N ARG A 31 13.23 11.06 8.52
CA ARG A 31 13.30 9.61 8.56
C ARG A 31 12.37 9.09 9.66
N PRO A 32 11.59 8.03 9.38
CA PRO A 32 10.78 7.40 10.40
C PRO A 32 11.67 6.80 11.48
N THR A 33 11.16 6.80 12.71
CA THR A 33 11.76 6.10 13.84
C THR A 33 11.69 4.60 13.63
N PHE A 34 12.53 3.84 14.34
CA PHE A 34 12.53 2.39 14.22
C PHE A 34 11.17 1.77 14.62
N ALA A 35 10.48 2.35 15.59
CA ALA A 35 9.14 1.92 15.99
C ALA A 35 8.14 2.06 14.83
N GLU A 36 8.08 3.24 14.20
CA GLU A 36 7.22 3.49 13.04
C GLU A 36 7.55 2.56 11.86
N ILE A 37 8.84 2.29 11.62
CA ILE A 37 9.26 1.34 10.58
C ILE A 37 8.67 -0.05 10.85
N VAL A 38 8.76 -0.55 12.09
CA VAL A 38 8.23 -1.86 12.46
C VAL A 38 6.71 -1.91 12.31
N ASP A 39 6.00 -0.87 12.71
CA ASP A 39 4.54 -0.78 12.60
C ASP A 39 4.08 -0.79 11.12
N ILE A 40 4.77 -0.04 10.27
CA ILE A 40 4.50 -0.02 8.83
C ILE A 40 4.80 -1.39 8.20
N LEU A 41 5.94 -2.01 8.55
CA LEU A 41 6.29 -3.34 8.05
C LEU A 41 5.27 -4.42 8.46
N ASN A 42 4.77 -4.36 9.70
CA ASN A 42 3.70 -5.25 10.15
C ASN A 42 2.41 -5.03 9.36
N SER A 43 2.04 -3.77 9.10
CA SER A 43 0.87 -3.43 8.28
C SER A 43 0.98 -3.98 6.84
N ILE A 44 2.16 -3.85 6.23
CA ILE A 44 2.44 -4.41 4.90
C ILE A 44 2.31 -5.94 4.90
N LYS A 45 2.89 -6.60 5.91
CA LYS A 45 2.82 -8.06 6.08
C LYS A 45 1.38 -8.55 6.14
N GLU A 46 0.51 -7.87 6.88
CA GLU A 46 -0.92 -8.23 6.96
C GLU A 46 -1.70 -7.91 5.68
N ALA A 47 -1.38 -6.80 5.00
CA ALA A 47 -1.99 -6.45 3.71
C ALA A 47 -1.70 -7.48 2.62
N VAL A 48 -0.43 -7.92 2.52
CA VAL A 48 0.00 -8.97 1.58
C VAL A 48 -0.71 -10.30 1.88
N ARG A 49 -0.88 -10.66 3.17
CA ARG A 49 -1.65 -11.84 3.58
C ARG A 49 -3.13 -11.76 3.20
N SER A 50 -3.73 -10.57 3.31
CA SER A 50 -5.17 -10.35 3.11
C SER A 50 -5.58 -10.22 1.64
N SER A 51 -4.63 -9.89 0.75
CA SER A 51 -4.84 -9.68 -0.69
C SER A 51 -5.41 -10.88 -1.45
N VAL A 52 -5.42 -12.06 -0.83
CA VAL A 52 -6.03 -13.31 -1.36
C VAL A 52 -7.58 -13.24 -1.44
N HIS A 53 -8.23 -12.21 -0.87
CA HIS A 53 -9.71 -12.13 -0.81
C HIS A 53 -10.37 -11.09 -1.73
N HIS A 54 -9.87 -10.87 -2.94
CA HIS A 54 -10.61 -10.11 -3.96
C HIS A 54 -11.73 -10.96 -4.60
N LYS A 55 -12.83 -11.20 -3.87
CA LYS A 55 -14.10 -11.58 -4.52
C LYS A 55 -14.91 -10.33 -4.87
N ARG A 56 -14.66 -9.91 -6.12
CA ARG A 56 -15.63 -9.60 -7.18
C ARG A 56 -16.77 -8.64 -6.82
N HIS A 57 -16.70 -7.47 -7.46
CA HIS A 57 -17.82 -6.79 -8.11
C HIS A 57 -19.01 -7.73 -8.40
N SER A 58 -20.18 -7.41 -7.84
CA SER A 58 -21.43 -7.63 -8.56
C SER A 58 -22.21 -6.33 -8.58
N CYS A 59 -22.02 -5.57 -9.64
CA CYS A 59 -23.06 -4.70 -10.14
C CYS A 59 -24.32 -5.55 -10.39
N ARG A 60 -25.42 -5.21 -9.72
CA ARG A 60 -26.77 -5.54 -10.15
C ARG A 60 -27.63 -4.29 -10.04
N SER A 61 -27.43 -3.40 -11.01
CA SER A 61 -28.51 -2.51 -11.43
C SER A 61 -29.56 -3.36 -12.12
N HIS A 62 -30.77 -3.44 -11.55
CA HIS A 62 -31.98 -3.69 -12.33
C HIS A 62 -32.99 -2.61 -11.93
N SER A 63 -33.05 -1.60 -12.78
CA SER A 63 -34.18 -0.71 -12.96
C SER A 63 -35.48 -1.51 -13.07
N GLY A 64 -36.44 -1.25 -12.18
CA GLY A 64 -37.78 -1.84 -12.21
C GLY A 64 -38.85 -0.83 -11.83
N ARG A 65 -39.28 -0.01 -12.80
CA ARG A 65 -40.56 0.71 -12.76
C ARG A 65 -41.70 -0.31 -12.66
N ARG A 66 -42.59 -0.21 -11.66
CA ARG A 66 -44.01 -0.58 -11.81
C ARG A 66 -44.91 0.39 -11.06
N ARG A 67 -45.76 1.06 -11.85
CA ARG A 67 -47.00 1.74 -11.45
C ARG A 67 -48.05 0.69 -11.07
N GLY A 68 -48.92 1.02 -10.12
CA GLY A 68 -50.29 0.48 -9.98
C GLY A 68 -50.46 -0.66 -8.97
N CYS A 69 -51.05 -0.37 -7.81
CA CYS A 69 -52.50 -0.38 -7.56
C CYS A 69 -52.83 0.75 -6.57
#